data_AF-A0A060T0T7-F1
#
_entry.id   AF-A0A060T0T7-F1
#
_cell.length_a   1.000
_cell.length_b   1.000
_cell.length_c   1.000
_cell.angle_alpha   90.00
_cell.angle_beta   90.00
_cell.angle_gamma   90.00
#
_symmetry.space_group_name_H-M   'P 1'
#
loop_
_entity.id
_entity.type
_entity.pdbx_description
1 polymer ?
#
loop_
_entity_poly.entity_id
_entity_poly.type
_entity_poly.pdbx_seq_one_letter_code
_entity_poly.pdbx_strand_id
1 'polypeptide(L)'
;MDSTCSNEEFFAVLTPVELWWQERQPFLAEHGYMLRPRHRHGWVASWLRDPSIDWFLAEDRFSMQGMRGHLLDARQTSDNKLVLIKRIRRDSPEIDIATYLSSPEMREDPRNHSVPVLDVICDPLDDTVSFLIMPFLKEIDNPPFESIENVLDCCEQLLEGLVFMHEKGVAHRDCSYRNLMVDANPLYPQGFHAIADMGLPDSPFDLAPRLSRRGVPLRYYYIDFGISTRYMPDEPREPVLGRWGLDRSVPELSDEVPYDPFKVDVFILGNTLGGLFLA
;
A
#
# COMPACT_ATOMS: atom_id res chain seq x y z
N MET A 1 -31.05 -19.79 -22.98
CA MET A 1 -31.08 -20.06 -21.53
C MET A 1 -29.64 -20.02 -21.10
N ASP A 2 -29.22 -18.85 -20.62
CA ASP A 2 -27.83 -18.56 -20.29
C ASP A 2 -27.36 -19.48 -19.16
N SER A 3 -26.27 -20.19 -19.41
CA SER A 3 -25.54 -20.95 -18.40
C SER A 3 -24.90 -19.95 -17.44
N THR A 4 -25.58 -19.69 -16.32
CA THR A 4 -24.98 -19.06 -15.16
C THR A 4 -23.77 -19.89 -14.76
N CYS A 5 -22.58 -19.43 -15.11
CA CYS A 5 -21.32 -19.96 -14.60
C CYS A 5 -21.45 -20.01 -13.08
N SER A 6 -21.20 -21.18 -12.49
CA SER A 6 -21.27 -21.32 -11.04
C SER A 6 -20.19 -20.43 -10.40
N ASN A 7 -20.43 -19.90 -9.21
CA ASN A 7 -19.43 -19.07 -8.53
C ASN A 7 -18.08 -19.82 -8.40
N GLU A 8 -18.12 -21.14 -8.19
CA GLU A 8 -16.95 -22.02 -8.14
C GLU A 8 -16.11 -21.96 -9.43
N GLU A 9 -16.74 -22.10 -10.59
CA GLU A 9 -16.08 -21.98 -11.89
C GLU A 9 -15.54 -20.57 -12.13
N PHE A 10 -16.29 -19.54 -11.70
CA PHE A 10 -15.85 -18.15 -11.83
C PHE A 10 -14.56 -17.87 -11.06
N PHE A 11 -14.45 -18.34 -9.81
CA PHE A 11 -13.24 -18.17 -9.00
C PHE A 11 -12.08 -19.09 -9.44
N ALA A 12 -12.35 -20.13 -10.22
CA ALA A 12 -11.33 -21.04 -10.73
C ALA A 12 -10.58 -20.50 -11.96
N VAL A 13 -10.99 -19.35 -12.51
CA VAL A 13 -10.37 -18.73 -13.68
C VAL A 13 -9.61 -17.46 -13.29
N LEU A 14 -8.44 -17.25 -13.90
CA LEU A 14 -7.67 -16.02 -13.73
C LEU A 14 -8.22 -14.91 -14.63
N THR A 15 -8.32 -13.70 -14.08
CA THR A 15 -8.64 -12.50 -14.88
C THR A 15 -7.48 -12.06 -15.78
N PRO A 16 -7.72 -11.16 -16.75
CA PRO A 16 -6.63 -10.53 -17.51
C PRO A 16 -5.55 -9.86 -16.64
N VAL A 17 -5.94 -9.25 -15.51
CA VAL A 17 -4.99 -8.64 -14.57
C VAL A 17 -4.16 -9.71 -13.86
N GLU A 18 -4.80 -10.80 -13.42
CA GLU A 18 -4.09 -11.90 -12.75
C GLU A 18 -3.19 -12.67 -13.70
N LEU A 19 -3.59 -12.84 -14.96
CA LEU A 19 -2.76 -13.41 -16.02
C LEU A 19 -1.53 -12.55 -16.28
N TRP A 20 -1.69 -11.22 -16.31
CA TRP A 20 -0.57 -10.27 -16.44
C TRP A 20 0.46 -10.47 -15.32
N TRP A 21 0.00 -10.57 -14.07
CA TRP A 21 0.87 -10.85 -12.91
C TRP A 21 1.48 -12.25 -12.94
N GLN A 22 0.71 -13.27 -13.35
CA GLN A 22 1.20 -14.64 -13.46
C GLN A 22 2.36 -14.76 -14.45
N GLU A 23 2.30 -14.03 -15.56
CA GLU A 23 3.37 -13.99 -16.55
C GLU A 23 4.70 -13.46 -15.97
N ARG A 24 4.63 -12.54 -15.01
CA ARG A 24 5.80 -11.94 -14.33
C ARG A 24 6.22 -12.67 -13.05
N GLN A 25 5.45 -13.66 -12.61
CA GLN A 25 5.71 -14.37 -11.36
C GLN A 25 7.10 -15.02 -11.31
N PRO A 26 7.60 -15.72 -12.35
CA PRO A 26 8.94 -16.32 -12.31
C PRO A 26 10.03 -15.28 -12.10
N PHE A 27 9.97 -14.17 -12.82
CA PHE A 27 10.93 -13.07 -12.73
C PHE A 27 10.92 -12.41 -11.34
N LEU A 28 9.75 -12.14 -10.78
CA LEU A 28 9.63 -11.59 -9.42
C LEU A 28 10.18 -12.55 -8.37
N ALA A 29 9.96 -13.86 -8.54
CA ALA A 29 10.51 -14.87 -7.64
C ALA A 29 12.05 -14.97 -7.71
N GLU A 30 12.64 -14.83 -8.90
CA GLU A 30 14.10 -14.74 -9.07
C GLU A 30 14.70 -13.51 -8.36
N HIS A 31 13.94 -12.42 -8.27
CA HIS A 31 14.30 -11.21 -7.51
C HIS A 31 13.96 -11.31 -6.02
N GLY A 32 13.48 -12.47 -5.56
CA GLY A 32 13.21 -12.72 -4.14
C GLY A 32 11.81 -12.35 -3.67
N TYR A 33 10.84 -12.20 -4.58
CA TYR A 33 9.44 -11.87 -4.25
C TYR A 33 8.49 -12.95 -4.77
N MET A 34 8.04 -13.81 -3.87
CA MET A 34 7.15 -14.93 -4.20
C MET A 34 5.68 -14.51 -4.12
N LEU A 35 4.98 -14.59 -5.25
CA LEU A 35 3.53 -14.35 -5.30
C LEU A 35 2.74 -15.53 -4.68
N ARG A 36 1.49 -15.24 -4.28
CA ARG A 36 0.55 -16.26 -3.79
C ARG A 36 0.30 -17.37 -4.82
N PRO A 37 -0.07 -18.59 -4.39
CA PRO A 37 -0.25 -19.74 -5.29
C PRO A 37 -1.10 -19.47 -6.53
N ARG A 38 -2.17 -18.68 -6.38
CA ARG A 38 -3.07 -18.25 -7.47
C ARG A 38 -2.36 -17.59 -8.66
N HIS A 39 -1.28 -16.84 -8.39
CA HIS A 39 -0.54 -16.11 -9.41
C HIS A 39 0.69 -16.86 -9.91
N ARG A 40 0.87 -18.13 -9.54
CA ARG A 40 2.01 -18.93 -10.01
C ARG A 40 1.72 -19.59 -11.35
N HIS A 41 2.76 -19.79 -12.15
CA HIS A 41 2.62 -20.44 -13.45
C HIS A 41 2.00 -21.84 -13.33
N GLY A 42 1.04 -22.16 -14.19
CA GLY A 42 0.34 -23.44 -14.17
C GLY A 42 -0.64 -23.63 -13.00
N TRP A 43 -1.03 -22.55 -12.31
CA TRP A 43 -2.02 -22.62 -11.24
C TRP A 43 -3.33 -23.27 -11.73
N VAL A 44 -3.80 -24.22 -10.92
CA VAL A 44 -5.14 -24.81 -10.99
C VAL A 44 -5.73 -24.69 -9.61
N ALA A 45 -6.95 -24.16 -9.53
CA ALA A 45 -7.67 -24.00 -8.28
C ALA A 45 -7.62 -25.26 -7.41
N SER A 46 -7.30 -25.08 -6.13
CA SER A 46 -7.09 -26.19 -5.19
C SER A 46 -8.29 -27.15 -5.13
N TRP A 47 -9.51 -26.63 -5.09
CA TRP A 47 -10.76 -27.40 -5.06
C TRP A 47 -11.05 -28.21 -6.33
N LEU A 48 -10.48 -27.82 -7.47
CA LEU A 48 -10.56 -28.62 -8.70
C LEU A 48 -9.58 -29.80 -8.70
N ARG A 49 -8.50 -29.71 -7.93
CA ARG A 49 -7.50 -30.78 -7.78
C ARG A 49 -7.87 -31.76 -6.67
N ASP A 50 -8.51 -31.28 -5.62
CA ASP A 50 -8.95 -32.06 -4.48
C ASP A 50 -10.40 -31.70 -4.12
N PRO A 51 -11.38 -32.57 -4.45
CA PRO A 51 -12.80 -32.35 -4.15
C PRO A 51 -13.14 -32.28 -2.65
N SER A 52 -12.21 -32.60 -1.76
CA SER A 52 -12.40 -32.43 -0.31
C SER A 52 -12.24 -30.98 0.15
N ILE A 53 -11.63 -30.12 -0.68
CA ILE A 53 -11.45 -28.71 -0.40
C ILE A 53 -12.73 -27.97 -0.78
N ASP A 54 -13.39 -27.36 0.20
CA ASP A 54 -14.46 -26.40 -0.06
C ASP A 54 -13.86 -25.15 -0.72
N TRP A 55 -14.28 -24.84 -1.95
CA TRP A 55 -13.82 -23.67 -2.70
C TRP A 55 -14.04 -22.37 -1.91
N PHE A 56 -15.05 -22.31 -1.04
CA PHE A 56 -15.32 -21.16 -0.19
C PHE A 56 -14.27 -20.98 0.92
N LEU A 57 -13.56 -22.06 1.29
CA LEU A 57 -12.51 -22.06 2.32
C LEU A 57 -11.10 -22.20 1.73
N ALA A 58 -10.96 -22.22 0.42
CA ALA A 58 -9.67 -22.26 -0.25
C ALA A 58 -8.96 -20.90 -0.20
N GLU A 59 -7.68 -20.86 0.18
CA GLU A 59 -6.87 -19.61 0.15
C GLU A 59 -6.75 -19.07 -1.28
N ASP A 60 -6.49 -19.94 -2.24
CA ASP A 60 -6.28 -19.57 -3.64
C ASP A 60 -7.59 -19.16 -4.39
N ARG A 61 -8.72 -19.10 -3.67
CA ARG A 61 -9.94 -18.43 -4.13
C ARG A 61 -9.81 -16.91 -4.08
N PHE A 62 -8.97 -16.37 -3.19
CA PHE A 62 -8.88 -14.94 -2.96
C PHE A 62 -8.21 -14.26 -4.16
N SER A 63 -9.05 -13.72 -5.04
CA SER A 63 -8.63 -12.84 -6.10
C SER A 63 -8.39 -11.43 -5.57
N MET A 64 -7.33 -10.79 -6.06
CA MET A 64 -7.12 -9.36 -5.86
C MET A 64 -7.97 -8.48 -6.77
N GLN A 65 -8.98 -9.02 -7.46
CA GLN A 65 -9.96 -8.24 -8.22
C GLN A 65 -10.56 -7.05 -7.44
N GLY A 66 -10.69 -7.17 -6.11
CA GLY A 66 -11.17 -6.09 -5.23
C GLY A 66 -10.13 -5.02 -4.88
N MET A 67 -8.85 -5.28 -5.13
CA MET A 67 -7.76 -4.31 -5.02
C MET A 67 -7.51 -3.62 -6.36
N ARG A 68 -6.90 -2.43 -6.31
CA ARG A 68 -6.48 -1.70 -7.52
C ARG A 68 -5.55 -2.62 -8.32
N GLY A 69 -5.89 -2.94 -9.58
CA GLY A 69 -5.18 -3.97 -10.38
C GLY A 69 -3.70 -3.72 -10.67
N HIS A 70 -3.15 -2.59 -10.22
CA HIS A 70 -1.72 -2.28 -10.24
C HIS A 70 -1.00 -2.60 -8.92
N LEU A 71 -1.67 -3.17 -7.92
CA LEU A 71 -1.08 -3.62 -6.66
C LEU A 71 -1.14 -5.15 -6.60
N LEU A 72 -0.17 -5.78 -5.94
CA LEU A 72 -0.17 -7.22 -5.63
C LEU A 72 0.61 -7.50 -4.35
N ASP A 73 0.12 -8.37 -3.49
CA ASP A 73 0.87 -8.85 -2.33
C ASP A 73 1.87 -9.94 -2.72
N ALA A 74 3.00 -9.98 -2.01
CA ALA A 74 4.01 -11.02 -2.17
C ALA A 74 4.73 -11.29 -0.85
N ARG A 75 5.47 -12.40 -0.78
CA ARG A 75 6.38 -12.69 0.33
C ARG A 75 7.83 -12.55 -0.12
N GLN A 76 8.62 -11.84 0.67
CA GLN A 76 10.06 -11.81 0.47
C GLN A 76 10.65 -13.18 0.80
N THR A 77 11.47 -13.74 -0.09
CA THR A 77 11.98 -15.12 0.07
C THR A 77 13.04 -15.25 1.16
N SER A 78 13.70 -14.15 1.54
CA SER A 78 14.76 -14.13 2.55
C SER A 78 14.25 -14.28 3.98
N ASP A 79 13.11 -13.67 4.32
CA ASP A 79 12.59 -13.61 5.68
C ASP A 79 11.07 -13.85 5.78
N ASN A 80 10.43 -14.21 4.67
CA ASN A 80 9.01 -14.49 4.55
C ASN A 80 8.08 -13.31 4.91
N LYS A 81 8.61 -12.08 5.00
CA LYS A 81 7.79 -10.89 5.28
C LYS A 81 6.86 -10.57 4.12
N LEU A 82 5.68 -10.04 4.48
CA LEU A 82 4.69 -9.60 3.53
C LEU A 82 5.10 -8.24 2.94
N VAL A 83 5.09 -8.14 1.62
CA VAL A 83 5.40 -6.92 0.87
C VAL A 83 4.27 -6.61 -0.11
N LEU A 84 4.19 -5.35 -0.51
CA LEU A 84 3.31 -4.87 -1.56
C LEU A 84 4.14 -4.53 -2.80
N ILE A 85 3.71 -5.05 -3.94
CA ILE A 85 4.27 -4.76 -5.26
C ILE A 85 3.33 -3.78 -5.96
N LYS A 86 3.81 -2.59 -6.28
CA LYS A 86 3.09 -1.60 -7.07
C LYS A 86 3.65 -1.57 -8.50
N ARG A 87 2.81 -1.96 -9.46
CA ARG A 87 3.05 -1.73 -10.90
C ARG A 87 2.91 -0.24 -11.20
N ILE A 88 3.99 0.36 -11.66
CA ILE A 88 4.06 1.79 -11.92
C ILE A 88 4.74 2.05 -13.27
N ARG A 89 4.39 3.17 -13.91
CA ARG A 89 5.11 3.62 -15.11
C ARG A 89 6.55 3.97 -14.74
N ARG A 90 7.51 3.55 -15.56
CA ARG A 90 8.94 3.81 -15.35
C ARG A 90 9.28 5.29 -15.32
N ASP A 91 8.55 6.12 -16.06
CA ASP A 91 8.72 7.57 -16.11
C ASP A 91 7.88 8.33 -15.07
N SER A 92 7.27 7.61 -14.12
CA SER A 92 6.45 8.24 -13.09
C SER A 92 7.32 9.03 -12.12
N PRO A 93 7.02 10.32 -11.86
CA PRO A 93 7.74 11.12 -10.87
C PRO A 93 7.61 10.54 -9.45
N GLU A 94 6.60 9.70 -9.20
CA GLU A 94 6.44 9.00 -7.93
C GLU A 94 7.64 8.09 -7.61
N ILE A 95 8.27 7.45 -8.61
CA ILE A 95 9.47 6.63 -8.38
C ILE A 95 10.60 7.51 -7.83
N ASP A 96 10.81 8.68 -8.45
CA ASP A 96 11.88 9.60 -8.06
C ASP A 96 11.66 10.17 -6.65
N ILE A 97 10.41 10.49 -6.29
CA ILE A 97 10.06 10.98 -4.96
C ILE A 97 10.21 9.87 -3.91
N ALA A 98 9.62 8.69 -4.15
CA ALA A 98 9.66 7.58 -3.21
C ALA A 98 11.09 7.06 -2.96
N THR A 99 11.91 6.98 -4.02
CA THR A 99 13.32 6.58 -3.91
C THR A 99 14.17 7.64 -3.21
N TYR A 100 13.92 8.93 -3.45
CA TYR A 100 14.57 10.01 -2.70
C TYR A 100 14.27 9.94 -1.20
N LEU A 101 13.00 9.83 -0.84
CA LEU A 101 12.55 9.70 0.56
C LEU A 101 13.04 8.40 1.21
N SER A 102 13.42 7.40 0.40
CA SER A 102 14.01 6.13 0.85
C SER A 102 15.53 6.07 0.75
N SER A 103 16.18 7.17 0.35
CA SER A 103 17.64 7.23 0.29
C SER A 103 18.26 7.04 1.69
N PRO A 104 19.51 6.55 1.79
CA PRO A 104 20.16 6.32 3.09
C PRO A 104 20.07 7.52 4.04
N GLU A 105 20.35 8.72 3.56
CA GLU A 105 20.27 9.96 4.33
C GLU A 105 18.85 10.24 4.85
N MET A 106 17.82 10.05 4.00
CA MET A 106 16.44 10.30 4.43
C MET A 106 15.94 9.23 5.41
N ARG A 107 16.40 7.98 5.31
CA ARG A 107 16.01 6.90 6.23
C ARG A 107 16.65 7.01 7.61
N GLU A 108 17.77 7.71 7.73
CA GLU A 108 18.44 7.96 9.00
C GLU A 108 17.68 8.98 9.87
N ASP A 109 16.87 9.86 9.27
CA ASP A 109 16.03 10.80 10.01
C ASP A 109 14.80 10.06 10.58
N PRO A 110 14.64 9.95 11.91
CA PRO A 110 13.52 9.24 12.51
C PRO A 110 12.17 9.87 12.18
N ARG A 111 12.16 11.17 11.87
CA ARG A 111 10.96 11.94 11.48
C ARG A 111 10.43 11.55 10.11
N ASN A 112 11.19 10.77 9.36
CA ASN A 112 10.74 10.26 8.08
C ASN A 112 9.69 9.17 8.26
N HIS A 113 8.44 9.56 8.05
CA HIS A 113 7.29 8.67 7.98
C HIS A 113 6.83 8.43 6.54
N SER A 114 7.70 8.58 5.53
CA SER A 114 7.41 8.09 4.18
C SER A 114 7.62 6.58 4.11
N VAL A 115 6.75 5.87 3.39
CA VAL A 115 6.91 4.42 3.20
C VAL A 115 8.27 4.10 2.57
N PRO A 116 9.06 3.18 3.16
CA PRO A 116 10.36 2.84 2.60
C PRO A 116 10.17 2.01 1.33
N VAL A 117 10.96 2.36 0.31
CA VAL A 117 11.14 1.56 -0.90
C VAL A 117 12.19 0.50 -0.60
N LEU A 118 11.78 -0.77 -0.70
CA LEU A 118 12.65 -1.92 -0.51
C LEU A 118 13.45 -2.22 -1.78
N ASP A 119 12.81 -2.06 -2.94
CA ASP A 119 13.39 -2.36 -4.25
C ASP A 119 12.61 -1.67 -5.38
N VAL A 120 13.29 -1.45 -6.51
CA VAL A 120 12.72 -0.93 -7.75
C VAL A 120 13.21 -1.80 -8.90
N ILE A 121 12.29 -2.57 -9.49
CA ILE A 121 12.63 -3.58 -10.50
C ILE A 121 11.99 -3.21 -11.83
N CYS A 122 12.80 -3.15 -12.88
CA CYS A 122 12.30 -2.97 -14.24
C CYS A 122 11.55 -4.22 -14.73
N ASP A 123 10.37 -4.04 -15.34
CA ASP A 123 9.67 -5.16 -15.98
C ASP A 123 10.46 -5.64 -17.21
N PRO A 124 10.79 -6.95 -17.32
CA PRO A 124 11.55 -7.48 -18.45
C PRO A 124 10.72 -7.62 -19.73
N LEU A 125 9.38 -7.60 -19.62
CA LEU A 125 8.45 -7.77 -20.74
C LEU A 125 7.88 -6.44 -21.24
N ASP A 126 7.96 -5.39 -20.44
CA ASP A 126 7.45 -4.05 -20.75
C ASP A 126 8.41 -2.98 -20.21
N ASP A 127 9.16 -2.34 -21.10
CA ASP A 127 10.15 -1.34 -20.72
C ASP A 127 9.54 -0.01 -20.22
N THR A 128 8.22 0.14 -20.32
CA THR A 128 7.48 1.28 -19.78
C THR A 128 7.05 1.07 -18.33
N VAL A 129 7.26 -0.14 -17.78
CA VAL A 129 6.80 -0.53 -16.45
C VAL A 129 7.97 -0.78 -15.50
N SER A 130 7.73 -0.49 -14.23
CA SER A 130 8.57 -0.85 -13.10
C SER A 130 7.71 -1.33 -11.94
N PHE A 131 8.31 -2.13 -11.06
CA PHE A 131 7.73 -2.63 -9.84
C PHE A 131 8.37 -1.90 -8.66
N LEU A 132 7.56 -1.16 -7.93
CA LEU A 132 7.95 -0.53 -6.69
C LEU A 132 7.59 -1.47 -5.54
N ILE A 133 8.61 -1.98 -4.83
CA ILE A 133 8.42 -2.92 -3.73
C ILE A 133 8.47 -2.16 -2.41
N MET A 134 7.43 -2.31 -1.60
CA MET A 134 7.23 -1.61 -0.33
C MET A 134 6.75 -2.59 0.74
N PRO A 135 6.89 -2.29 2.04
CA PRO A 135 6.26 -3.08 3.09
C PRO A 135 4.74 -3.17 2.88
N PHE A 136 4.15 -4.31 3.22
CA PHE A 136 2.70 -4.42 3.28
C PHE A 136 2.21 -3.82 4.60
N LEU A 137 1.41 -2.77 4.52
CA LEU A 137 0.91 -2.01 5.66
C LEU A 137 -0.62 -2.15 5.77
N LYS A 138 -1.16 -1.87 6.96
CA LYS A 138 -2.61 -1.81 7.20
C LYS A 138 -3.07 -0.36 7.34
N GLU A 139 -4.37 -0.11 7.22
CA GLU A 139 -4.96 1.19 7.54
C GLU A 139 -4.66 1.55 9.02
N ILE A 140 -4.50 2.84 9.33
CA ILE A 140 -4.01 3.31 10.66
C ILE A 140 -4.85 2.87 11.86
N ASP A 141 -6.13 2.58 11.64
CA ASP A 141 -7.10 2.11 12.62
C ASP A 141 -7.41 0.60 12.46
N ASN A 142 -6.54 -0.13 11.76
CA ASN A 142 -6.66 -1.57 11.60
C ASN A 142 -5.40 -2.29 12.12
N PRO A 143 -5.43 -2.80 13.37
CA PRO A 143 -6.59 -2.90 14.24
C PRO A 143 -6.99 -1.56 14.93
N PRO A 144 -8.24 -1.45 15.41
CA PRO A 144 -8.75 -0.21 16.00
C PRO A 144 -7.87 0.35 17.12
N PHE A 145 -7.85 1.68 17.24
CA PHE A 145 -7.22 2.34 18.37
C PHE A 145 -7.85 1.87 19.68
N GLU A 146 -7.02 1.52 20.68
CA GLU A 146 -7.50 0.99 21.97
C GLU A 146 -7.43 2.02 23.11
N SER A 147 -6.86 3.19 22.85
CA SER A 147 -6.59 4.23 23.84
C SER A 147 -6.34 5.60 23.19
N ILE A 148 -6.49 6.68 23.97
CA ILE A 148 -6.20 8.05 23.52
C ILE A 148 -4.70 8.19 23.24
N GLU A 149 -3.87 7.50 24.02
CA GLU A 149 -2.42 7.45 23.84
C GLU A 149 -2.04 6.91 22.47
N ASN A 150 -2.73 5.87 21.97
CA ASN A 150 -2.50 5.37 20.61
C ASN A 150 -2.91 6.37 19.53
N VAL A 151 -3.98 7.14 19.77
CA VAL A 151 -4.43 8.18 18.84
C VAL A 151 -3.42 9.32 18.78
N LEU A 152 -2.97 9.80 19.95
CA LEU A 152 -1.99 10.88 20.04
C LEU A 152 -0.65 10.50 19.42
N ASP A 153 -0.17 9.27 19.66
CA ASP A 153 1.05 8.73 19.03
C ASP A 153 0.93 8.70 17.49
N CYS A 154 -0.21 8.28 16.95
CA CYS A 154 -0.48 8.33 15.51
C CYS A 154 -0.48 9.77 14.98
N CYS A 155 -1.19 10.69 15.64
CA CYS A 155 -1.24 12.09 15.24
C CYS A 155 0.13 12.76 15.25
N GLU A 156 0.93 12.51 16.28
CA GLU A 156 2.28 13.06 16.44
C GLU A 156 3.20 12.59 15.31
N GLN A 157 3.26 11.28 15.06
CA GLN A 157 4.08 10.71 13.97
C GLN A 157 3.66 11.23 12.59
N LEU A 158 2.35 11.37 12.33
CA LEU A 158 1.86 11.92 11.06
C LEU A 158 2.27 13.40 10.91
N LEU A 159 2.05 14.23 11.93
CA LEU A 159 2.45 15.64 11.89
C LEU A 159 3.98 15.80 11.74
N GLU A 160 4.76 14.98 12.45
CA GLU A 160 6.21 14.93 12.33
C GLU A 160 6.65 14.56 10.90
N GLY A 161 6.02 13.54 10.32
CA GLY A 161 6.24 13.12 8.93
C GLY A 161 5.91 14.20 7.91
N LEU A 162 4.82 14.94 8.13
CA LEU A 162 4.43 16.04 7.25
C LEU A 162 5.47 17.18 7.29
N VAL A 163 5.90 17.56 8.49
CA VAL A 163 6.96 18.57 8.67
C VAL A 163 8.24 18.12 7.99
N PHE A 164 8.65 16.87 8.19
CA PHE A 164 9.83 16.30 7.53
C PHE A 164 9.73 16.39 6.00
N MET A 165 8.63 15.95 5.40
CA MET A 165 8.44 16.02 3.95
C MET A 165 8.54 17.48 3.45
N HIS A 166 7.89 18.42 4.15
CA HIS A 166 7.90 19.84 3.79
C HIS A 166 9.29 20.48 3.93
N GLU A 167 10.08 20.09 4.93
CA GLU A 167 11.49 20.47 5.07
C GLU A 167 12.33 19.97 3.89
N LYS A 168 12.06 18.73 3.43
CA LYS A 168 12.74 18.12 2.27
C LYS A 168 12.18 18.56 0.91
N GLY A 169 11.32 19.57 0.90
CA GLY A 169 10.75 20.15 -0.31
C GLY A 169 9.72 19.25 -0.98
N VAL A 170 9.12 18.30 -0.28
CA VAL A 170 8.08 17.42 -0.81
C VAL A 170 6.72 17.84 -0.25
N ALA A 171 5.77 18.09 -1.14
CA ALA A 171 4.35 18.20 -0.80
C ALA A 171 3.63 16.96 -1.34
N HIS A 172 2.93 16.25 -0.45
CA HIS A 172 2.30 14.96 -0.77
C HIS A 172 1.06 15.13 -1.65
N ARG A 173 0.25 16.15 -1.35
CA ARG A 173 -0.99 16.57 -2.03
C ARG A 173 -2.17 15.59 -1.94
N ASP A 174 -2.03 14.49 -1.19
CA ASP A 174 -3.11 13.52 -0.96
C ASP A 174 -2.95 12.79 0.39
N CYS A 175 -2.68 13.53 1.47
CA CYS A 175 -2.55 12.99 2.84
C CYS A 175 -3.87 12.50 3.45
N SER A 176 -4.76 11.94 2.62
CA SER A 176 -6.09 11.47 2.99
C SER A 176 -6.00 10.11 3.69
N TYR A 177 -7.02 9.72 4.47
CA TYR A 177 -7.07 8.46 5.24
C TYR A 177 -6.49 7.23 4.52
N ARG A 178 -6.83 6.99 3.25
CA ARG A 178 -6.38 5.80 2.49
C ARG A 178 -4.89 5.78 2.16
N ASN A 179 -4.20 6.90 2.32
CA ASN A 179 -2.76 7.05 2.10
C ASN A 179 -1.97 7.14 3.42
N LEU A 180 -2.65 6.94 4.55
CA LEU A 180 -2.04 6.86 5.87
C LEU A 180 -2.13 5.40 6.34
N MET A 181 -0.99 4.81 6.65
CA MET A 181 -0.88 3.38 6.95
C MET A 181 -0.06 3.13 8.21
N VAL A 182 -0.15 1.93 8.76
CA VAL A 182 0.61 1.48 9.94
C VAL A 182 1.31 0.16 9.65
N ASP A 183 2.55 0.03 10.14
CA ASP A 183 3.18 -1.28 10.25
C ASP A 183 2.55 -2.05 11.41
N ALA A 184 1.63 -2.95 11.07
CA ALA A 184 0.91 -3.76 12.05
C ALA A 184 1.66 -5.06 12.42
N ASN A 185 2.79 -5.40 11.78
CA ASN A 185 3.52 -6.63 12.08
C ASN A 185 3.80 -6.84 13.59
N PRO A 186 4.18 -5.80 14.38
CA PRO A 186 4.39 -5.94 15.82
C PRO A 186 3.15 -6.44 16.60
N LEU A 187 1.93 -6.26 16.05
CA LEU A 187 0.69 -6.71 16.69
C LEU A 187 0.33 -8.15 16.35
N TYR A 188 0.93 -8.73 15.32
CA TYR A 188 0.59 -10.06 14.80
C TYR A 188 1.81 -10.99 14.89
N PRO A 189 2.04 -11.64 16.05
CA PRO A 189 3.20 -12.50 16.26
C PRO A 189 3.28 -13.70 15.30
N GLN A 190 2.15 -14.10 14.70
CA GLN A 190 2.08 -15.15 13.69
C GLN A 190 1.84 -14.60 12.27
N GLY A 191 1.92 -13.27 12.10
CA GLY A 191 1.56 -12.58 10.86
C GLY A 191 0.06 -12.55 10.60
N PHE A 192 -0.31 -11.97 9.46
CA PHE A 192 -1.68 -11.90 8.96
C PHE A 192 -1.70 -12.10 7.44
N HIS A 193 -2.85 -12.49 6.91
CA HIS A 193 -3.06 -12.67 5.47
C HIS A 193 -3.35 -11.33 4.78
N ALA A 194 -2.90 -11.14 3.53
CA ALA A 194 -3.01 -9.86 2.82
C ALA A 194 -4.46 -9.42 2.50
N ILE A 195 -5.33 -10.38 2.17
CA ILE A 195 -6.73 -10.13 1.79
C ILE A 195 -7.71 -10.42 2.94
N ALA A 196 -7.70 -11.65 3.48
CA ALA A 196 -8.40 -11.99 4.70
C ALA A 196 -7.61 -11.50 5.93
N ASP A 197 -7.61 -10.19 6.13
CA ASP A 197 -6.67 -9.46 6.98
C ASP A 197 -6.78 -9.71 8.50
N MET A 198 -7.82 -10.45 8.91
CA MET A 198 -8.02 -11.00 10.26
C MET A 198 -7.52 -12.44 10.40
N GLY A 199 -7.19 -13.09 9.30
CA GLY A 199 -6.80 -14.50 9.22
C GLY A 199 -5.29 -14.72 9.23
N LEU A 200 -4.89 -15.95 9.55
CA LEU A 200 -3.50 -16.39 9.50
C LEU A 200 -2.95 -16.38 8.06
N PRO A 201 -1.64 -16.13 7.88
CA PRO A 201 -0.91 -16.20 6.61
C PRO A 201 -1.32 -17.29 5.62
N ASP A 202 -1.35 -18.54 6.08
CA ASP A 202 -1.56 -19.74 5.25
C ASP A 202 -2.92 -20.41 5.55
N SER A 203 -3.70 -19.81 6.46
CA SER A 203 -5.01 -20.32 6.90
C SER A 203 -5.93 -19.12 7.11
N PRO A 204 -6.35 -18.44 6.03
CA PRO A 204 -7.04 -17.14 6.09
C PRO A 204 -8.38 -17.14 6.82
N PHE A 205 -8.93 -18.33 7.12
CA PHE A 205 -10.18 -18.49 7.87
C PHE A 205 -9.96 -18.74 9.37
N ASP A 206 -8.73 -19.02 9.76
CA ASP A 206 -8.34 -19.12 11.16
C ASP A 206 -7.86 -17.75 11.63
N LEU A 207 -8.42 -17.25 12.74
CA LEU A 207 -8.10 -15.92 13.25
C LEU A 207 -6.63 -15.81 13.64
N ALA A 208 -5.94 -14.80 13.11
CA ALA A 208 -4.58 -14.49 13.51
C ALA A 208 -4.56 -13.95 14.96
N PRO A 209 -3.74 -14.54 15.86
CA PRO A 209 -3.56 -13.99 17.20
C PRO A 209 -3.05 -12.56 17.13
N ARG A 210 -3.66 -11.68 17.92
CA ARG A 210 -3.38 -10.25 17.92
C ARG A 210 -3.04 -9.78 19.33
N LEU A 211 -1.94 -9.03 19.45
CA LEU A 211 -1.58 -8.34 20.68
C LEU A 211 -2.42 -7.07 20.85
N SER A 212 -2.57 -6.62 22.09
CA SER A 212 -3.12 -5.30 22.38
C SER A 212 -2.21 -4.23 21.78
N ARG A 213 -2.80 -3.17 21.25
CA ARG A 213 -2.08 -1.99 20.76
C ARG A 213 -1.41 -1.22 21.90
N ARG A 214 -1.87 -1.41 23.13
CA ARG A 214 -1.33 -0.75 24.32
C ARG A 214 0.07 -1.28 24.62
N GLY A 215 1.04 -0.37 24.66
CA GLY A 215 2.43 -0.70 24.99
C GLY A 215 3.22 -1.35 23.85
N VAL A 216 2.66 -1.45 22.64
CA VAL A 216 3.39 -1.87 21.44
C VAL A 216 3.72 -0.62 20.62
N PRO A 217 5.01 -0.28 20.41
CA PRO A 217 5.37 0.84 19.55
C PRO A 217 5.05 0.49 18.09
N LEU A 218 4.25 1.33 17.44
CA LEU A 218 3.90 1.20 16.03
C LEU A 218 4.48 2.37 15.25
N ARG A 219 4.70 2.14 13.95
CA ARG A 219 5.15 3.20 13.04
C ARG A 219 4.11 3.45 11.96
N TYR A 220 3.76 4.72 11.79
CA TYR A 220 2.81 5.16 10.76
C TYR A 220 3.56 5.71 9.55
N TYR A 221 2.93 5.59 8.39
CA TYR A 221 3.52 5.92 7.11
C TYR A 221 2.56 6.64 6.17
N TYR A 222 3.09 7.61 5.43
CA TYR A 222 2.54 8.15 4.21
C TYR A 222 2.88 7.23 3.03
N ILE A 223 1.88 6.89 2.21
CA ILE A 223 2.03 6.10 0.99
C ILE A 223 1.47 6.85 -0.23
N ASP A 224 1.76 6.33 -1.42
CA ASP A 224 1.18 6.79 -2.70
C ASP A 224 1.55 8.25 -3.05
N PHE A 225 2.77 8.44 -3.58
CA PHE A 225 3.28 9.75 -3.99
C PHE A 225 2.89 10.12 -5.44
N GLY A 226 1.85 9.47 -5.97
CA GLY A 226 1.45 9.55 -7.39
C GLY A 226 1.13 10.95 -7.91
N ILE A 227 0.68 11.86 -7.03
CA ILE A 227 0.39 13.27 -7.37
C ILE A 227 1.25 14.26 -6.60
N SER A 228 2.25 13.77 -5.86
CA SER A 228 3.11 14.61 -5.05
C SER A 228 4.00 15.50 -5.90
N THR A 229 4.56 16.52 -5.27
CA THR A 229 5.47 17.47 -5.92
C THR A 229 6.71 17.60 -5.06
N ARG A 230 7.87 17.61 -5.70
CA ARG A 230 9.17 17.78 -5.06
C ARG A 230 9.88 18.98 -5.66
N TYR A 231 10.37 19.84 -4.79
CA TYR A 231 11.22 20.99 -5.11
C TYR A 231 12.64 20.68 -4.68
N MET A 232 13.62 21.04 -5.51
CA MET A 232 15.02 20.97 -5.11
C MET A 232 15.35 22.07 -4.08
N PRO A 233 16.40 21.92 -3.25
CA PRO A 233 16.73 22.89 -2.20
C PRO A 233 16.87 24.34 -2.67
N ASP A 234 17.38 24.54 -3.88
CA ASP A 234 17.62 25.87 -4.48
C ASP A 234 16.51 26.29 -5.46
N GLU A 235 15.45 25.48 -5.60
CA GLU A 235 14.34 25.76 -6.50
C GLU A 235 13.27 26.63 -5.81
N PRO A 236 12.75 27.67 -6.50
CA PRO A 236 11.59 28.39 -6.00
C PRO A 236 10.41 27.44 -5.77
N ARG A 237 9.74 27.56 -4.62
CA ARG A 237 8.54 26.78 -4.29
C ARG A 237 7.32 27.34 -5.04
N GLU A 238 7.33 27.17 -6.35
CA GLU A 238 6.27 27.66 -7.23
C GLU A 238 4.93 26.95 -6.94
N PRO A 239 3.80 27.68 -6.89
CA PRO A 239 2.50 27.08 -6.68
C PRO A 239 2.13 26.13 -7.84
N VAL A 240 1.31 25.12 -7.53
CA VAL A 240 0.96 24.04 -8.46
C VAL A 240 -0.48 24.14 -8.95
N LEU A 241 -0.76 23.46 -10.05
CA LEU A 241 -2.11 23.21 -10.56
C LEU A 241 -2.52 21.76 -10.31
N GLY A 242 -3.81 21.51 -10.45
CA GLY A 242 -4.39 20.18 -10.51
C GLY A 242 -5.49 19.99 -9.49
N ARG A 243 -6.51 19.24 -9.91
CA ARG A 243 -7.64 18.85 -9.06
C ARG A 243 -7.61 17.41 -8.57
N TRP A 244 -6.55 16.64 -8.82
CA TRP A 244 -6.46 15.24 -8.38
C TRP A 244 -6.26 15.14 -6.86
N GLY A 245 -6.78 14.07 -6.25
CA GLY A 245 -6.74 13.85 -4.80
C GLY A 245 -8.06 13.23 -4.29
N LEU A 246 -7.97 12.51 -3.17
CA LEU A 246 -9.12 11.84 -2.56
C LEU A 246 -10.04 12.82 -1.81
N ASP A 247 -9.46 13.77 -1.05
CA ASP A 247 -10.24 14.81 -0.39
C ASP A 247 -10.66 15.89 -1.41
N ARG A 248 -11.95 15.88 -1.75
CA ARG A 248 -12.57 16.83 -2.68
C ARG A 248 -12.99 18.14 -2.04
N SER A 249 -12.83 18.28 -0.72
CA SER A 249 -13.26 19.47 0.04
C SER A 249 -12.24 20.61 0.03
N VAL A 250 -11.00 20.35 -0.44
CA VAL A 250 -9.94 21.36 -0.58
C VAL A 250 -10.39 22.47 -1.53
N PRO A 251 -10.60 23.71 -1.06
CA PRO A 251 -11.21 24.77 -1.87
C PRO A 251 -10.28 25.33 -2.95
N GLU A 252 -8.96 25.21 -2.78
CA GLU A 252 -7.96 25.77 -3.70
C GLU A 252 -7.69 24.89 -4.92
N LEU A 253 -8.12 23.62 -4.93
CA LEU A 253 -7.86 22.70 -6.04
C LEU A 253 -8.40 23.23 -7.37
N SER A 254 -7.49 23.55 -8.29
CA SER A 254 -7.84 24.14 -9.58
C SER A 254 -6.87 23.72 -10.66
N ASP A 255 -7.38 23.50 -11.86
CA ASP A 255 -6.58 23.27 -13.07
C ASP A 255 -6.18 24.61 -13.73
N GLU A 256 -6.66 25.74 -13.22
CA GLU A 256 -6.45 27.09 -13.79
C GLU A 256 -5.80 28.07 -12.82
N VAL A 257 -6.01 27.91 -11.51
CA VAL A 257 -5.53 28.83 -10.48
C VAL A 257 -4.48 28.11 -9.63
N PRO A 258 -3.20 28.54 -9.64
CA PRO A 258 -2.17 27.91 -8.85
C PRO A 258 -2.42 28.05 -7.35
N TYR A 259 -2.05 27.02 -6.58
CA TYR A 259 -2.15 26.99 -5.13
C TYR A 259 -0.86 26.50 -4.47
N ASP A 260 -0.71 26.83 -3.18
CA ASP A 260 0.40 26.35 -2.36
C ASP A 260 0.16 24.88 -1.98
N PRO A 261 0.96 23.92 -2.50
CA PRO A 261 0.72 22.51 -2.23
C PRO A 261 1.00 22.11 -0.78
N PHE A 262 1.85 22.85 -0.06
CA PHE A 262 2.16 22.57 1.34
C PHE A 262 0.98 22.93 2.25
N LYS A 263 0.23 23.99 1.92
CA LYS A 263 -1.00 24.30 2.67
C LYS A 263 -2.14 23.34 2.40
N VAL A 264 -2.22 22.82 1.17
CA VAL A 264 -3.16 21.76 0.83
C VAL A 264 -2.92 20.52 1.70
N ASP A 265 -1.66 20.12 1.88
CA ASP A 265 -1.29 19.03 2.78
C ASP A 265 -1.78 19.24 4.22
N VAL A 266 -1.56 20.44 4.78
CA VAL A 266 -2.01 20.79 6.14
C VAL A 266 -3.53 20.71 6.25
N PHE A 267 -4.26 21.21 5.25
CA PHE A 267 -5.72 21.14 5.21
C PHE A 267 -6.23 19.70 5.15
N ILE A 268 -5.71 18.88 4.23
CA ILE A 268 -6.13 17.48 4.05
C ILE A 268 -5.85 16.66 5.32
N LEU A 269 -4.65 16.81 5.91
CA LEU A 269 -4.31 16.09 7.13
C LEU A 269 -5.22 16.55 8.29
N GLY A 270 -5.46 17.85 8.44
CA GLY A 270 -6.36 18.40 9.45
C GLY A 270 -7.79 17.83 9.34
N ASN A 271 -8.34 17.79 8.12
CA ASN A 271 -9.64 17.18 7.85
C ASN A 271 -9.65 15.68 8.16
N THR A 272 -8.60 14.96 7.75
CA THR A 272 -8.48 13.52 7.99
C THR A 272 -8.48 13.21 9.49
N LEU A 273 -7.67 13.92 10.27
CA LEU A 273 -7.62 13.75 11.72
C LEU A 273 -8.95 14.16 12.39
N GLY A 274 -9.56 15.25 11.93
CA GLY A 274 -10.87 15.68 12.42
C GLY A 274 -11.97 14.65 12.16
N GLY A 275 -12.01 14.08 10.95
CA GLY A 275 -12.98 13.05 10.56
C GLY A 275 -12.79 11.72 11.29
N LEU A 276 -11.56 11.38 11.66
CA LEU A 276 -11.27 10.13 12.38
C LEU A 276 -11.53 10.22 13.89
N PHE A 277 -11.26 11.36 14.51
CA PHE A 277 -11.19 11.44 15.98
C PHE A 277 -12.16 12.43 16.61
N LEU A 278 -12.80 13.32 15.84
CA LEU A 278 -13.65 14.40 16.34
C LEU A 278 -15.08 14.36 15.77
N ALA A 279 -15.42 13.35 14.96
CA ALA A 279 -16.72 13.16 14.33
C ALA A 279 -17.75 12.47 15.22
#